data_AF-A0A376TJ20-F1
#
_entry.id   AF-A0A376TJ20-F1
#
_cell.length_a   1.000
_cell.length_b   1.000
_cell.length_c   1.000
_cell.angle_alpha   90.00
_cell.angle_beta   90.00
_cell.angle_gamma   90.00
#
_symmetry.space_group_name_H-M   'P 1'
#
loop_
_entity.id
_entity.type
_entity.pdbx_description
1 polymer ?
#
loop_
_entity_poly.entity_id
_entity_poly.type
_entity_poly.pdbx_seq_one_letter_code
_entity_poly.pdbx_strand_id
1 'polypeptide(L)'
;MAAKTTTTASMQINLNSSDPLPTVTPFSASNADSYNKKGSVTVFDSQGNAHDMSVYFVKTGDNNWQVYTQDSSDPTGTAEPAMKLVFNANGVLTSNPTENITTGAINGADPATFSLSFLNSMQQNTGANNIVATTQNGYKPGDLVSYQINDDGTVVGNYSNEQTQLLGQIVLANFANNEGLGIRRRQRLVCDAIFWRGAVGDSRDGQLWHPDQRCVGSVQRRSQ
;
A
#
# COMPACT_ATOMS: atom_id res chain seq x y z
N MET A 1 0.04 -14.09 3.50
CA MET A 1 -0.23 -12.66 3.77
C MET A 1 -1.59 -12.33 3.20
N ALA A 2 -2.45 -11.68 3.99
CA ALA A 2 -3.76 -11.22 3.52
C ALA A 2 -3.62 -10.14 2.45
N ALA A 3 -4.67 -9.92 1.65
CA ALA A 3 -4.74 -8.79 0.74
C ALA A 3 -4.68 -7.47 1.51
N LYS A 4 -4.27 -6.41 0.83
CA LYS A 4 -4.37 -5.04 1.34
C LYS A 4 -5.15 -4.20 0.36
N THR A 5 -6.28 -3.67 0.81
CA THR A 5 -7.09 -2.71 0.06
C THR A 5 -6.27 -1.47 -0.26
N THR A 6 -6.46 -0.94 -1.45
CA THR A 6 -5.84 0.32 -1.86
C THR A 6 -6.49 1.47 -1.10
N THR A 7 -5.68 2.34 -0.50
CA THR A 7 -6.14 3.57 0.17
C THR A 7 -5.57 4.83 -0.47
N THR A 8 -4.48 4.70 -1.24
CA THR A 8 -3.86 5.79 -1.99
C THR A 8 -3.42 5.32 -3.36
N ALA A 9 -3.68 6.14 -4.38
CA ALA A 9 -3.16 5.97 -5.73
C ALA A 9 -2.65 7.32 -6.26
N SER A 10 -1.63 7.30 -7.12
CA SER A 10 -1.12 8.51 -7.77
C SER A 10 -0.92 8.29 -9.26
N MET A 11 -1.19 9.32 -10.05
CA MET A 11 -0.90 9.35 -11.48
C MET A 11 -0.25 10.70 -11.82
N GLN A 12 1.00 10.67 -12.25
CA GLN A 12 1.67 11.86 -12.77
C GLN A 12 1.51 11.90 -14.29
N ILE A 13 0.95 12.99 -14.80
CA ILE A 13 0.72 13.18 -16.24
C ILE A 13 1.32 14.51 -16.73
N ASN A 14 1.88 14.46 -17.93
CA ASN A 14 2.25 15.64 -18.71
C ASN A 14 1.22 15.83 -19.83
N LEU A 15 0.45 16.91 -19.74
CA LEU A 15 -0.59 17.27 -20.70
C LEU A 15 -0.06 18.28 -21.72
N ASN A 16 -0.43 18.09 -22.98
CA ASN A 16 -0.05 18.97 -24.07
C ASN A 16 -0.96 20.21 -24.09
N SER A 17 -0.40 21.40 -23.87
CA SER A 17 -1.16 22.65 -23.86
C SER A 17 -1.85 22.94 -25.21
N SER A 18 -1.26 22.49 -26.32
CA SER A 18 -1.72 22.76 -27.68
C SER A 18 -2.82 21.81 -28.16
N ASP A 19 -3.25 20.86 -27.32
CA ASP A 19 -4.32 19.94 -27.69
C ASP A 19 -5.63 20.69 -27.98
N PRO A 20 -6.37 20.31 -29.04
CA PRO A 20 -7.68 20.86 -29.30
C PRO A 20 -8.70 20.39 -28.25
N LEU A 21 -9.81 21.10 -28.16
CA LEU A 21 -10.98 20.58 -27.46
C LEU A 21 -11.51 19.34 -28.20
N PRO A 22 -12.03 18.32 -27.48
CA PRO A 22 -12.68 17.18 -28.10
C PRO A 22 -13.81 17.61 -29.05
N THR A 23 -13.95 16.90 -30.17
CA THR A 23 -14.96 17.21 -31.19
C THR A 23 -16.33 16.65 -30.82
N VAL A 24 -16.38 15.66 -29.92
CA VAL A 24 -17.62 15.06 -29.41
C VAL A 24 -17.88 15.54 -27.97
N THR A 25 -19.04 16.15 -27.78
CA THR A 25 -19.57 16.55 -26.47
C THR A 25 -21.05 16.16 -26.34
N PRO A 26 -21.51 15.63 -25.18
CA PRO A 26 -20.77 15.45 -23.94
C PRO A 26 -19.75 14.28 -23.99
N PHE A 27 -18.90 14.19 -22.97
CA PHE A 27 -17.94 13.10 -22.78
C PHE A 27 -18.63 11.72 -22.83
N SER A 28 -17.99 10.75 -23.47
CA SER A 28 -18.39 9.35 -23.47
C SER A 28 -17.18 8.42 -23.45
N ALA A 29 -17.07 7.57 -22.42
CA ALA A 29 -15.96 6.62 -22.30
C ALA A 29 -15.84 5.62 -23.47
N SER A 30 -16.93 5.40 -24.21
CA SER A 30 -16.98 4.52 -25.40
C SER A 30 -16.59 5.23 -26.70
N ASN A 31 -16.46 6.56 -26.71
CA ASN A 31 -16.10 7.33 -27.89
C ASN A 31 -14.73 8.00 -27.70
N ALA A 32 -13.74 7.55 -28.48
CA ALA A 32 -12.36 8.04 -28.44
C ALA A 32 -12.23 9.54 -28.81
N ASP A 33 -13.17 10.10 -29.58
CA ASP A 33 -13.16 11.51 -30.00
C ASP A 33 -13.75 12.45 -28.93
N SER A 34 -14.21 11.91 -27.80
CA SER A 34 -14.79 12.67 -26.69
C SER A 34 -13.82 12.98 -25.54
N TYR A 35 -12.56 12.53 -25.63
CA TYR A 35 -11.50 12.77 -24.66
C TYR A 35 -10.13 12.91 -25.31
N ASN A 36 -9.18 13.56 -24.63
CA ASN A 36 -7.83 13.83 -25.15
C ASN A 36 -6.82 12.74 -24.77
N LYS A 37 -6.99 12.13 -23.59
CA LYS A 37 -6.12 11.06 -23.12
C LYS A 37 -6.88 10.10 -22.23
N LYS A 38 -6.55 8.81 -22.36
CA LYS A 38 -6.92 7.76 -21.43
C LYS A 38 -5.66 7.21 -20.74
N GLY A 39 -5.75 7.04 -19.43
CA GLY A 39 -4.80 6.32 -18.59
C GLY A 39 -5.47 5.20 -17.83
N SER A 40 -4.67 4.38 -17.14
CA SER A 40 -5.18 3.36 -16.23
C SER A 40 -4.31 3.26 -14.97
N VAL A 41 -4.94 2.87 -13.86
CA VAL A 41 -4.27 2.43 -12.64
C VAL A 41 -5.02 1.23 -12.08
N THR A 42 -4.33 0.12 -11.84
CA THR A 42 -4.92 -1.07 -11.23
C THR A 42 -4.88 -0.95 -9.72
N VAL A 43 -6.03 -1.00 -9.06
CA VAL A 43 -6.16 -0.95 -7.59
C VAL A 43 -6.74 -2.28 -7.07
N PHE A 44 -6.70 -2.48 -5.76
CA PHE A 44 -7.11 -3.71 -5.10
C PHE A 44 -8.16 -3.46 -4.01
N ASP A 45 -9.16 -4.35 -3.93
CA ASP A 45 -10.19 -4.35 -2.88
C ASP A 45 -9.76 -5.12 -1.61
N SER A 46 -10.69 -5.32 -0.68
CA SER A 46 -10.46 -6.04 0.59
C SER A 46 -10.17 -7.52 0.46
N GLN A 47 -10.61 -8.16 -0.64
CA GLN A 47 -10.34 -9.57 -0.93
C GLN A 47 -9.13 -9.74 -1.86
N GLY A 48 -8.63 -8.64 -2.42
CA GLY A 48 -7.51 -8.62 -3.36
C GLY A 48 -7.93 -8.80 -4.81
N ASN A 49 -9.21 -8.60 -5.15
CA ASN A 49 -9.63 -8.50 -6.54
C ASN A 49 -9.02 -7.23 -7.14
N ALA A 50 -8.59 -7.33 -8.39
CA ALA A 50 -8.03 -6.20 -9.14
C ALA A 50 -9.14 -5.40 -9.81
N HIS A 51 -9.06 -4.08 -9.71
CA HIS A 51 -9.92 -3.12 -10.38
C HIS A 51 -9.08 -2.24 -11.29
N ASP A 52 -9.32 -2.30 -12.59
CA ASP A 52 -8.65 -1.48 -13.58
C ASP A 52 -9.37 -0.14 -13.72
N MET A 53 -8.87 0.87 -13.00
CA MET A 53 -9.43 2.22 -13.01
C MET A 53 -8.96 2.97 -14.25
N SER A 54 -9.86 3.12 -15.22
CA SER A 54 -9.66 3.99 -16.37
C SER A 54 -9.80 5.45 -15.95
N VAL A 55 -8.83 6.28 -16.34
CA VAL A 55 -8.80 7.73 -16.06
C VAL A 55 -8.79 8.47 -17.39
N TYR A 56 -9.80 9.30 -17.62
CA TYR A 56 -9.99 10.06 -18.85
C TYR A 56 -9.73 11.54 -18.60
N PHE A 57 -8.92 12.16 -19.46
CA PHE A 57 -8.61 13.58 -19.43
C PHE A 57 -9.28 14.27 -20.62
N VAL A 58 -10.12 15.26 -20.31
CA VAL A 58 -10.93 15.99 -21.29
C VAL A 58 -10.59 17.47 -21.15
N LYS A 59 -9.97 18.07 -22.17
CA LYS A 59 -9.69 19.50 -22.17
C LYS A 59 -11.01 20.27 -22.30
N THR A 60 -11.23 21.22 -21.40
CA THR A 60 -12.48 22.02 -21.34
C THR A 60 -12.25 23.50 -21.65
N GLY A 61 -11.00 23.94 -21.63
CA GLY A 61 -10.56 25.28 -21.98
C GLY A 61 -9.05 25.40 -21.80
N ASP A 62 -8.52 26.58 -22.05
CA ASP A 62 -7.10 26.85 -21.81
C ASP A 62 -6.76 26.61 -20.34
N ASN A 63 -5.73 25.80 -20.10
CA ASN A 63 -5.28 25.40 -18.76
C ASN A 63 -6.32 24.66 -17.89
N ASN A 64 -7.43 24.19 -18.47
CA ASN A 64 -8.53 23.56 -17.74
C ASN A 64 -8.87 22.18 -18.31
N TRP A 65 -8.80 21.16 -17.44
CA TRP A 65 -9.06 19.77 -17.81
C TRP A 65 -10.02 19.12 -16.82
N GLN A 66 -11.06 18.47 -17.34
CA GLN A 66 -11.95 17.62 -16.56
C GLN A 66 -11.40 16.19 -16.56
N VAL A 67 -11.38 15.58 -15.38
CA VAL A 67 -11.02 14.17 -15.20
C VAL A 67 -12.29 13.36 -14.95
N TYR A 68 -12.42 12.23 -15.65
CA TYR A 68 -13.41 11.21 -15.39
C TYR A 68 -12.73 9.90 -15.01
N THR A 69 -13.36 9.13 -14.13
CA THR A 69 -12.87 7.82 -13.72
C THR A 69 -13.92 6.76 -13.95
N GLN A 70 -13.50 5.57 -14.39
CA GLN A 70 -14.37 4.42 -14.57
C GLN A 70 -13.65 3.17 -14.08
N ASP A 71 -14.30 2.40 -13.23
CA ASP A 71 -13.87 1.03 -12.96
C ASP A 71 -14.21 0.16 -14.17
N SER A 72 -13.18 -0.29 -14.89
CA SER A 72 -13.37 -1.11 -16.11
C SER A 72 -13.50 -2.60 -15.81
N SER A 73 -13.25 -3.00 -14.56
CA SER A 73 -13.41 -4.38 -14.09
C SER A 73 -14.83 -4.66 -13.60
N ASP A 74 -15.59 -3.62 -13.23
CA ASP A 74 -17.01 -3.72 -12.93
C ASP A 74 -17.85 -3.64 -14.23
N PRO A 75 -18.63 -4.69 -14.59
CA PRO A 75 -19.47 -4.66 -15.79
C PRO A 75 -20.60 -3.62 -15.73
N THR A 76 -20.92 -3.10 -14.55
CA THR A 76 -21.89 -2.03 -14.33
C THR A 76 -21.24 -0.65 -14.14
N GLY A 77 -19.90 -0.59 -14.13
CA GLY A 77 -19.15 0.63 -13.91
C GLY A 77 -19.37 1.66 -15.01
N THR A 78 -19.84 2.85 -14.63
CA THR A 78 -19.95 4.01 -15.52
C THR A 78 -18.80 4.99 -15.26
N ALA A 79 -18.49 5.80 -16.28
CA ALA A 79 -17.48 6.83 -16.14
C ALA A 79 -18.08 8.06 -15.48
N GLU A 80 -17.60 8.40 -14.29
CA GLU A 80 -18.10 9.51 -13.48
C GLU A 80 -17.08 10.66 -13.42
N PRO A 81 -17.54 11.93 -13.34
CA PRO A 81 -16.64 13.06 -13.16
C PRO A 81 -15.95 12.97 -11.78
N ALA A 82 -14.62 12.99 -11.78
CA ALA A 82 -13.84 12.94 -10.55
C ALA A 82 -13.44 14.36 -10.07
N MET A 83 -12.67 15.09 -10.89
CA MET A 83 -12.13 16.39 -10.50
C MET A 83 -11.77 17.26 -11.71
N LYS A 84 -11.38 18.51 -11.43
CA LYS A 84 -10.83 19.45 -12.41
C LYS A 84 -9.37 19.74 -12.13
N LEU A 85 -8.54 19.62 -13.16
CA LEU A 85 -7.14 20.03 -13.13
C LEU A 85 -7.02 21.42 -13.76
N VAL A 86 -6.53 22.38 -12.96
CA VAL A 86 -6.33 23.76 -13.37
C VAL A 86 -4.85 24.10 -13.27
N PHE A 87 -4.26 24.51 -14.39
CA PHE A 87 -2.86 24.90 -14.49
C PHE A 87 -2.70 26.41 -14.52
N ASN A 88 -1.59 26.93 -14.01
CA ASN A 88 -1.23 28.33 -14.20
C ASN A 88 -0.51 28.54 -15.55
N ALA A 89 -0.16 29.80 -15.86
CA ALA A 89 0.53 30.15 -17.11
C ALA A 89 1.91 29.47 -17.29
N ASN A 90 2.54 29.02 -16.20
CA ASN A 90 3.81 28.29 -16.24
C ASN A 90 3.61 26.77 -16.37
N GLY A 91 2.36 26.30 -16.49
CA GLY A 91 2.06 24.88 -16.63
C GLY A 91 2.05 24.10 -15.32
N VAL A 92 2.07 24.78 -14.18
CA VAL A 92 2.06 24.15 -12.85
C VAL A 92 0.62 23.96 -12.37
N LEU A 93 0.31 22.79 -11.83
CA LEU A 93 -1.01 22.46 -11.29
C LEU A 93 -1.31 23.30 -10.05
N THR A 94 -2.51 23.89 -9.99
CA THR A 94 -2.95 24.81 -8.92
C THR A 94 -4.27 24.43 -8.25
N SER A 95 -5.12 23.64 -8.91
CA SER A 95 -6.31 23.08 -8.27
C SER A 95 -5.93 22.00 -7.25
N ASN A 96 -6.87 21.64 -6.38
CA ASN A 96 -6.70 20.48 -5.49
C ASN A 96 -6.44 19.23 -6.34
N PRO A 97 -5.26 18.59 -6.25
CA PRO A 97 -4.87 17.52 -7.14
C PRO A 97 -5.41 16.15 -6.70
N THR A 98 -6.27 16.10 -5.69
CA THR A 98 -6.59 14.86 -4.99
C THR A 98 -8.07 14.75 -4.67
N GLU A 99 -8.66 13.60 -4.97
CA GLU A 99 -10.07 13.28 -4.72
C GLU A 99 -10.19 11.83 -4.28
N ASN A 100 -11.25 11.50 -3.55
CA ASN A 100 -11.55 10.13 -3.19
C ASN A 100 -12.34 9.45 -4.31
N ILE A 101 -11.85 8.31 -4.76
CA ILE A 101 -12.49 7.47 -5.78
C ILE A 101 -12.89 6.16 -5.12
N THR A 102 -14.09 5.68 -5.46
CA THR A 102 -14.59 4.39 -5.01
C THR A 102 -14.73 3.45 -6.21
N THR A 103 -14.27 2.22 -6.07
CA THR A 103 -14.42 1.18 -7.10
C THR A 103 -15.87 0.66 -7.16
N GLY A 104 -16.16 -0.18 -8.13
CA GLY A 104 -17.35 -1.03 -8.10
C GLY A 104 -17.26 -2.12 -7.04
N ALA A 105 -18.39 -2.79 -6.79
CA ALA A 105 -18.44 -4.01 -6.01
C ALA A 105 -18.38 -5.21 -6.96
N ILE A 106 -17.29 -5.98 -6.95
CA ILE A 106 -17.13 -7.17 -7.78
C ILE A 106 -17.03 -8.42 -6.91
N ASN A 107 -17.60 -9.53 -7.38
CA ASN A 107 -17.53 -10.83 -6.71
C ASN A 107 -18.00 -10.85 -5.24
N GLY A 108 -18.84 -9.88 -4.82
CA GLY A 108 -19.34 -9.77 -3.46
C GLY A 108 -18.36 -9.17 -2.45
N ALA A 109 -17.23 -8.64 -2.90
CA ALA A 109 -16.31 -7.86 -2.07
C ALA A 109 -16.80 -6.42 -1.89
N ASP A 110 -16.47 -5.81 -0.76
CA ASP A 110 -16.73 -4.40 -0.51
C ASP A 110 -15.86 -3.52 -1.43
N PRO A 111 -16.42 -2.44 -2.01
CA PRO A 111 -15.65 -1.49 -2.81
C PRO A 111 -14.44 -0.90 -2.09
N ALA A 112 -13.34 -0.70 -2.82
CA ALA A 112 -12.19 0.06 -2.34
C ALA A 112 -12.47 1.56 -2.49
N THR A 113 -12.28 2.32 -1.41
CA THR A 113 -12.23 3.79 -1.48
C THR A 113 -10.79 4.25 -1.25
N PHE A 114 -10.24 5.02 -2.20
CA PHE A 114 -8.86 5.46 -2.17
C PHE A 114 -8.72 6.91 -2.62
N SER A 115 -7.68 7.57 -2.12
CA SER A 115 -7.31 8.92 -2.52
C SER A 115 -6.49 8.86 -3.80
N LEU A 116 -7.04 9.34 -4.91
CA LEU A 116 -6.35 9.47 -6.20
C LEU A 116 -5.72 10.85 -6.32
N SER A 117 -4.40 10.90 -6.51
CA SER A 117 -3.64 12.14 -6.62
C SER A 117 -2.96 12.34 -7.97
N PHE A 118 -3.06 13.55 -8.52
CA PHE A 118 -2.33 14.02 -9.69
C PHE A 118 -1.18 14.96 -9.34
N LEU A 119 -0.70 14.93 -8.09
CA LEU A 119 0.41 15.77 -7.63
C LEU A 119 1.62 15.65 -8.58
N ASN A 120 2.32 16.76 -8.81
CA ASN A 120 3.44 16.90 -9.76
C ASN A 120 3.09 16.74 -11.25
N SER A 121 1.81 16.64 -11.60
CA SER A 121 1.40 16.74 -13.00
C SER A 121 1.61 18.16 -13.53
N MET A 122 1.91 18.26 -14.82
CA MET A 122 2.20 19.54 -15.49
C MET A 122 1.49 19.62 -16.83
N GLN A 123 1.30 20.85 -17.30
CA GLN A 123 0.85 21.12 -18.66
C GLN A 123 1.91 21.95 -19.39
N GLN A 124 2.45 21.42 -20.49
CA GLN A 124 3.42 22.12 -21.33
C GLN A 124 3.14 21.81 -22.80
N ASN A 125 3.80 22.50 -23.73
CA ASN A 125 3.72 22.13 -25.15
C ASN A 125 4.62 20.91 -25.43
N THR A 126 4.19 19.74 -24.95
CA THR A 126 4.95 18.48 -25.01
C THR A 126 4.78 17.72 -26.32
N GLY A 127 3.93 18.20 -27.22
CA GLY A 127 3.57 17.55 -28.49
C GLY A 127 2.54 16.42 -28.32
N ALA A 128 2.67 15.59 -27.28
CA ALA A 128 1.68 14.56 -26.94
C ALA A 128 1.49 14.42 -25.43
N ASN A 129 0.30 13.98 -25.03
CA ASN A 129 -0.03 13.63 -23.65
C ASN A 129 0.69 12.35 -23.22
N ASN A 130 1.39 12.39 -22.09
CA ASN A 130 2.13 11.24 -21.58
C ASN A 130 1.92 11.02 -20.08
N ILE A 131 1.67 9.78 -19.69
CA ILE A 131 1.61 9.37 -18.28
C ILE A 131 3.03 9.00 -17.86
N VAL A 132 3.55 9.69 -16.87
CA VAL A 132 4.94 9.57 -16.42
C VAL A 132 5.08 8.44 -15.40
N ALA A 133 4.15 8.37 -14.45
CA ALA A 133 4.19 7.38 -13.38
C ALA A 133 2.79 7.10 -12.84
N THR A 134 2.56 5.85 -12.44
CA THR A 134 1.38 5.41 -11.69
C THR A 134 1.85 4.61 -10.48
N THR A 135 1.27 4.89 -9.31
CA THR A 135 1.56 4.11 -8.08
C THR A 135 0.29 3.91 -7.27
N GLN A 136 0.28 2.86 -6.44
CA GLN A 136 -0.79 2.55 -5.51
C GLN A 136 -0.24 1.67 -4.38
N ASN A 137 -0.94 1.57 -3.25
CA ASN A 137 -0.42 0.97 -2.02
C ASN A 137 -1.08 -0.34 -1.57
N GLY A 138 -2.04 -0.86 -2.33
CA GLY A 138 -2.69 -2.15 -2.14
C GLY A 138 -2.01 -3.30 -2.90
N TYR A 139 -2.39 -4.52 -2.56
CA TYR A 139 -1.85 -5.74 -3.16
C TYR A 139 -2.77 -6.95 -2.96
N LYS A 140 -2.69 -7.89 -3.90
CA LYS A 140 -3.31 -9.22 -3.81
C LYS A 140 -2.74 -10.04 -2.64
N PRO A 141 -3.45 -11.07 -2.14
CA PRO A 141 -2.88 -11.98 -1.14
C PRO A 141 -1.65 -12.71 -1.70
N GLY A 142 -0.76 -13.13 -0.80
CA GLY A 142 0.47 -13.81 -1.16
C GLY A 142 0.79 -14.95 -0.20
N ASP A 143 1.34 -16.04 -0.74
CA ASP A 143 1.83 -17.19 0.02
C ASP A 143 3.28 -16.96 0.43
N LEU A 144 3.69 -17.52 1.57
CA LEU A 144 5.08 -17.40 2.03
C LEU A 144 5.99 -18.22 1.12
N VAL A 145 6.97 -17.56 0.50
CA VAL A 145 7.95 -18.20 -0.40
C VAL A 145 9.24 -18.53 0.34
N SER A 146 9.73 -17.60 1.13
CA SER A 146 10.95 -17.79 1.93
C SER A 146 10.90 -16.95 3.20
N TYR A 147 11.81 -17.22 4.12
CA TYR A 147 12.06 -16.36 5.27
C TYR A 147 13.56 -16.21 5.48
N GLN A 148 13.96 -15.09 6.07
CA GLN A 148 15.34 -14.79 6.43
C GLN A 148 15.41 -14.29 7.86
N ILE A 149 16.54 -14.53 8.51
CA ILE A 149 16.90 -13.96 9.80
C ILE A 149 17.99 -12.94 9.52
N ASN A 150 17.73 -11.68 9.80
CA ASN A 150 18.70 -10.60 9.66
C ASN A 150 19.65 -10.58 10.86
N ASP A 151 20.78 -9.88 10.71
CA ASP A 151 21.83 -9.80 11.74
C ASP A 151 21.35 -9.12 13.05
N ASP A 152 20.29 -8.30 12.98
CA ASP A 152 19.61 -7.68 14.12
C ASP A 152 18.61 -8.62 14.83
N GLY A 153 18.56 -9.89 14.41
CA GLY A 153 17.67 -10.92 14.92
C GLY A 153 16.24 -10.84 14.38
N THR A 154 15.91 -9.90 13.49
CA THR A 154 14.57 -9.82 12.89
C THR A 154 14.33 -10.96 11.91
N VAL A 155 13.16 -11.59 11.99
CA VAL A 155 12.72 -12.66 11.10
C VAL A 155 11.75 -12.06 10.09
N VAL A 156 12.12 -12.05 8.81
CA VAL A 156 11.32 -11.48 7.72
C VAL A 156 10.87 -12.58 6.77
N GLY A 157 9.57 -12.60 6.44
CA GLY A 157 8.99 -13.47 5.43
C GLY A 157 8.85 -12.75 4.09
N ASN A 158 9.25 -13.41 3.01
CA ASN A 158 9.07 -12.95 1.63
C ASN A 158 7.89 -13.70 1.00
N TYR A 159 6.95 -12.97 0.41
CA TYR A 159 5.70 -13.51 -0.11
C TYR A 159 5.62 -13.47 -1.64
N SER A 160 4.77 -14.31 -2.23
CA SER A 160 4.60 -14.44 -3.68
C SER A 160 3.95 -13.22 -4.35
N ASN A 161 3.49 -12.24 -3.56
CA ASN A 161 2.96 -10.95 -4.00
C ASN A 161 4.02 -9.83 -3.93
N GLU A 162 5.31 -10.19 -3.88
CA GLU A 162 6.46 -9.27 -3.81
C GLU A 162 6.51 -8.42 -2.54
N GLN A 163 5.65 -8.73 -1.55
CA GLN A 163 5.66 -8.08 -0.25
C GLN A 163 6.55 -8.82 0.74
N THR A 164 7.04 -8.08 1.73
CA THR A 164 7.77 -8.63 2.87
C THR A 164 7.02 -8.32 4.16
N GLN A 165 7.13 -9.20 5.16
CA GLN A 165 6.52 -8.99 6.47
C GLN A 165 7.49 -9.36 7.58
N LEU A 166 7.62 -8.50 8.58
CA LEU A 166 8.26 -8.84 9.84
C LEU A 166 7.39 -9.87 10.58
N LEU A 167 7.94 -11.05 10.83
CA LEU A 167 7.27 -12.16 11.51
C LEU A 167 7.59 -12.19 13.01
N GLY A 168 8.74 -11.65 13.40
CA GLY A 168 9.18 -11.58 14.79
C GLY A 168 10.63 -11.15 14.92
N GLN A 169 11.14 -11.16 16.15
CA GLN A 169 12.54 -10.84 16.44
C GLN A 169 13.09 -11.79 17.49
N ILE A 170 14.32 -12.26 17.29
CA ILE A 170 15.06 -13.07 18.26
C ILE A 170 15.53 -12.15 19.38
N VAL A 171 15.08 -12.46 20.59
CA VAL A 171 15.56 -11.79 21.80
C VAL A 171 16.68 -12.61 22.41
N LEU A 172 17.82 -11.97 22.65
CA LEU A 172 18.94 -12.57 23.37
C LEU A 172 18.88 -12.17 24.85
N ALA A 173 19.23 -13.12 25.71
CA ALA A 173 19.38 -12.89 27.14
C ALA A 173 20.86 -12.94 27.49
N ASN A 174 21.31 -11.98 28.30
CA ASN A 174 22.64 -12.01 28.91
C ASN A 174 22.51 -12.23 30.42
N PHE A 175 23.48 -12.93 31.00
CA PHE A 175 23.52 -13.24 32.43
C PHE A 175 24.71 -12.53 33.06
N ALA A 176 24.50 -11.93 34.23
CA ALA A 176 25.59 -11.29 34.97
C ALA A 176 26.65 -12.31 35.46
N ASN A 177 26.25 -13.57 35.64
CA ASN A 177 27.14 -14.66 36.02
C ASN A 177 26.83 -15.93 35.20
N ASN A 178 27.63 -16.20 34.17
CA ASN A 178 27.48 -17.36 33.30
C ASN A 178 27.78 -18.68 34.00
N GLU A 179 28.68 -18.69 34.99
CA GLU A 179 29.07 -19.91 35.76
C GLU A 179 27.94 -20.39 36.69
N GLY A 180 26.95 -19.54 36.97
CA GLY A 180 25.75 -19.91 37.73
C GLY A 180 24.72 -20.71 36.93
N LEU A 181 24.94 -20.94 35.64
CA LEU A 181 24.02 -21.69 34.78
C LEU A 181 24.25 -23.20 34.90
N GLY A 182 23.23 -23.92 35.35
CA GLY A 182 23.26 -25.38 35.36
C GLY A 182 23.07 -25.97 33.96
N ILE A 183 23.95 -26.89 33.56
CA ILE A 183 23.80 -27.65 32.31
C ILE A 183 22.70 -28.71 32.48
N ARG A 184 21.68 -28.70 31.62
CA ARG A 184 20.77 -29.84 31.45
C ARG A 184 21.08 -30.61 30.16
N ARG A 185 20.76 -31.92 30.14
CA ARG A 185 21.00 -32.80 28.98
C ARG A 185 20.37 -32.19 27.71
N ARG A 186 21.19 -32.11 26.65
CA ARG A 186 20.99 -31.38 25.36
C ARG A 186 21.03 -29.85 25.48
N GLN A 187 22.24 -29.27 25.48
CA GLN A 187 22.61 -27.85 25.23
C GLN A 187 21.58 -26.78 25.62
N ARG A 188 20.84 -27.00 26.72
CA ARG A 188 19.82 -26.10 27.23
C ARG A 188 20.25 -25.71 28.61
N LEU A 189 20.56 -24.43 28.78
CA LEU A 189 20.88 -23.84 30.07
C LEU A 189 19.57 -23.48 30.76
N VAL A 190 19.46 -23.82 32.04
CA VAL A 190 18.31 -23.46 32.86
C VAL A 190 18.83 -22.64 34.02
N CYS A 191 18.14 -21.55 34.32
CA CYS A 191 18.44 -20.76 35.52
C CYS A 191 18.11 -21.61 36.75
N ASP A 192 19.12 -21.92 37.56
CA ASP A 192 18.89 -22.42 38.92
C ASP A 192 18.76 -21.20 39.86
N ALA A 193 17.72 -21.20 40.67
CA ALA A 193 17.35 -20.03 41.45
C ALA A 193 18.38 -19.72 42.55
N ILE A 194 18.86 -18.47 42.58
CA ILE A 194 18.82 -17.62 43.79
C ILE A 194 19.14 -16.14 43.52
N PHE A 195 19.73 -15.73 42.40
CA PHE A 195 19.98 -14.29 42.19
C PHE A 195 19.77 -13.85 40.73
N TRP A 196 19.00 -12.77 40.56
CA TRP A 196 19.08 -11.73 39.51
C TRP A 196 18.00 -11.58 38.42
N ARG A 197 17.82 -10.29 38.05
CA ARG A 197 16.90 -9.72 37.05
C ARG A 197 17.53 -9.78 35.65
N GLY A 198 17.02 -10.61 34.74
CA GLY A 198 17.44 -10.55 33.34
C GLY A 198 17.10 -9.18 32.73
N ALA A 199 18.08 -8.51 32.13
CA ALA A 199 17.83 -7.37 31.25
C ALA A 199 17.60 -7.90 29.83
N VAL A 200 16.36 -7.84 29.37
CA VAL A 200 16.00 -8.02 27.96
C VAL A 200 16.40 -6.73 27.23
N GLY A 201 16.97 -6.82 26.04
CA GLY A 201 17.39 -5.67 25.23
C GLY A 201 16.27 -4.64 25.09
N ASP A 202 16.59 -3.38 25.43
CA ASP A 202 15.66 -2.26 25.53
C ASP A 202 15.06 -1.90 24.16
N SER A 203 13.77 -2.20 23.95
CA SER A 203 12.98 -1.62 22.85
C SER A 203 12.58 -0.21 23.24
N ARG A 204 12.98 0.79 22.44
CA ARG A 204 12.72 2.23 22.65
C ARG A 204 11.24 2.64 22.51
N ASP A 205 10.33 1.95 23.17
CA ASP A 205 8.99 2.47 23.44
C ASP A 205 8.56 1.99 24.82
N GLY A 206 8.25 2.97 25.66
CA GLY A 206 8.12 2.80 27.09
C GLY A 206 6.88 2.03 27.55
N GLN A 207 7.03 1.54 28.79
CA GLN A 207 6.00 1.00 29.70
C GLN A 207 5.55 -0.45 29.45
N LEU A 208 5.88 -1.31 30.43
CA LEU A 208 4.92 -2.11 31.22
C LEU A 208 5.69 -2.81 32.36
N TRP A 209 5.78 -2.15 33.52
CA TRP A 209 6.21 -2.78 34.79
C TRP A 209 4.95 -3.17 35.58
N HIS A 210 4.66 -4.47 35.68
CA HIS A 210 3.77 -5.04 36.70
C HIS A 210 4.56 -6.03 37.57
N PRO A 211 4.65 -5.83 38.90
CA PRO A 211 5.51 -6.63 39.76
C PRO A 211 4.74 -7.81 40.37
N ASP A 212 4.11 -8.68 39.57
CA ASP A 212 3.67 -9.99 40.06
C ASP A 212 3.34 -10.98 38.93
N GLN A 213 4.36 -11.65 38.40
CA GLN A 213 4.19 -12.87 37.60
C GLN A 213 5.29 -13.83 38.02
N ARG A 214 4.95 -14.76 38.94
CA ARG A 214 5.72 -16.00 39.11
C ARG A 214 5.68 -16.72 37.76
N CYS A 215 6.83 -17.13 37.24
CA CYS A 215 6.91 -17.90 35.99
C CYS A 215 6.02 -19.15 36.07
N VAL A 216 4.85 -19.10 35.42
CA VAL A 216 4.10 -20.28 35.02
C VAL A 216 4.61 -20.68 33.64
N GLY A 217 5.67 -21.49 33.62
CA GLY A 217 6.19 -22.13 32.42
C GLY A 217 5.93 -23.63 32.45
N SER A 218 4.68 -24.06 32.31
CA SER A 218 4.34 -25.47 32.09
C SER A 218 4.36 -25.79 30.60
N VAL A 219 5.48 -26.34 30.11
CA VAL A 219 5.51 -27.07 28.83
C VAL A 219 4.95 -28.45 29.11
N GLN A 220 3.67 -28.68 28.80
CA GLN A 220 3.09 -30.02 28.79
C GLN A 220 3.79 -30.87 27.73
N ARG A 221 4.49 -31.93 28.16
CA ARG A 221 4.84 -33.06 27.30
C ARG A 221 3.59 -33.91 27.08
N ARG A 222 3.22 -34.16 25.82
CA ARG A 222 2.37 -35.32 25.46
C ARG A 222 3.14 -36.60 25.82
N SER A 223 2.46 -37.52 26.51
CA SER A 223 2.94 -38.88 26.77
C SER A 223 2.29 -39.87 25.82
N GLN A 224 3.14 -40.74 25.27
CA GLN A 224 2.92 -41.97 24.48
C GLN A 224 2.23 -41.80 23.12
#